data_AF-A0A968V9M2-F1
#
_entry.id   AF-A0A968V9M2-F1
#
_cell.length_a   1.000
_cell.length_b   1.000
_cell.length_c   1.000
_cell.angle_alpha   90.00
_cell.angle_beta   90.00
_cell.angle_gamma   90.00
#
_symmetry.space_group_name_H-M   'P 1'
#
loop_
_entity.id
_entity.type
_entity.pdbx_description
1 polymer ?
#
loop_
_entity_poly.entity_id
_entity_poly.type
_entity_poly.pdbx_seq_one_letter_code
_entity_poly.pdbx_strand_id
1 'polypeptide(L)'
;MRQQLTAVKGQLPQRSIASSCPFPVPKRLWQKLVNYLGVSDGQKWAELSKKTLNQLVEELTQGTYAIQGKGVFKEEFVTCGGVPLGEVDFKTMESKVCPGLYLAGEVLDIDGVTGGFNFQSAWTTGYLAGLGLGS
;
A
#
# COMPACT_ATOMS: atom_id res chain seq x y z
N MET A 1 18.65 -7.94 -10.01
CA MET A 1 19.19 -7.61 -8.68
C MET A 1 20.62 -8.13 -8.46
N ARG A 2 20.83 -9.44 -8.32
CA ARG A 2 22.16 -10.04 -8.04
C ARG A 2 23.26 -9.63 -9.02
N GLN A 3 23.01 -9.75 -10.32
CA GLN A 3 24.00 -9.39 -11.35
C GLN A 3 24.46 -7.93 -11.24
N GLN A 4 23.53 -7.01 -10.99
CA GLN A 4 23.82 -5.59 -10.83
C GLN A 4 24.69 -5.32 -9.59
N LEU A 5 24.37 -5.94 -8.44
CA LEU A 5 25.20 -5.83 -7.23
C LEU A 5 26.61 -6.41 -7.43
N THR A 6 26.72 -7.54 -8.12
CA THR A 6 28.04 -8.11 -8.48
C THR A 6 28.82 -7.21 -9.42
N ALA A 7 28.17 -6.60 -10.41
CA ALA A 7 28.80 -5.67 -11.34
C ALA A 7 29.32 -4.42 -10.60
N VAL A 8 28.52 -3.84 -9.70
CA VAL A 8 28.90 -2.68 -8.88
C VAL A 8 30.07 -3.01 -7.98
N LYS A 9 30.10 -4.23 -7.40
CA LYS A 9 31.24 -4.71 -6.62
C LYS A 9 32.55 -4.71 -7.42
N GLY A 10 32.50 -5.05 -8.71
CA GLY A 10 33.66 -5.01 -9.60
C GLY A 10 34.02 -3.59 -10.08
N GLN A 11 33.02 -2.74 -10.33
CA GLN A 11 33.23 -1.39 -10.87
C GLN A 11 33.65 -0.37 -9.81
N LEU A 12 33.13 -0.48 -8.58
CA LEU A 12 33.32 0.50 -7.50
C LEU A 12 33.89 -0.13 -6.22
N PRO A 13 34.96 -0.94 -6.28
CA PRO A 13 35.42 -1.78 -5.16
C PRO A 13 35.83 -0.97 -3.92
N GLN A 14 36.36 0.24 -4.11
CA GLN A 14 36.87 1.09 -3.02
C GLN A 14 35.83 2.06 -2.45
N ARG A 15 34.65 2.17 -3.08
CA ARG A 15 33.60 3.06 -2.56
C ARG A 15 32.89 2.40 -1.38
N SER A 16 32.46 3.23 -0.44
CA SER A 16 31.58 2.79 0.64
C SER A 16 30.24 2.32 0.06
N ILE A 17 29.76 1.20 0.59
CA ILE A 17 28.47 0.62 0.21
C ILE A 17 27.34 1.59 0.57
N ALA A 18 27.35 2.16 1.78
CA ALA A 18 26.33 3.07 2.27
C ALA A 18 26.25 4.40 1.49
N SER A 19 27.37 4.88 0.93
CA SER A 19 27.40 6.13 0.18
C SER A 19 27.15 5.96 -1.33
N SER A 20 27.32 4.76 -1.86
CA SER A 20 27.26 4.46 -3.30
C SER A 20 26.14 3.47 -3.61
N CYS A 21 24.91 3.95 -3.63
CA CYS A 21 23.75 3.15 -4.04
C CYS A 21 23.72 2.95 -5.57
N PRO A 22 23.56 1.72 -6.08
CA PRO A 22 23.48 1.45 -7.52
C PRO A 22 22.05 1.48 -8.09
N PHE A 23 21.06 1.87 -7.29
CA PHE A 23 19.65 1.89 -7.65
C PHE A 23 19.07 3.30 -7.55
N PRO A 24 17.99 3.61 -8.31
CA PRO A 24 17.29 4.89 -8.21
C PRO A 24 16.38 4.93 -6.97
N VAL A 25 16.95 4.77 -5.78
CA VAL A 25 16.23 4.83 -4.50
C VAL A 25 16.76 5.97 -3.63
N PRO A 26 15.94 6.52 -2.71
CA PRO A 26 16.40 7.55 -1.79
C PRO A 26 17.62 7.08 -1.00
N LYS A 27 18.67 7.92 -0.92
CA LYS A 27 19.90 7.60 -0.19
C LYS A 27 19.65 7.17 1.26
N ARG A 28 18.69 7.82 1.94
CA ARG A 28 18.32 7.51 3.32
C ARG A 28 17.74 6.10 3.45
N LEU A 29 16.93 5.66 2.49
CA LEU A 29 16.38 4.30 2.47
C LEU A 29 17.50 3.28 2.27
N TRP A 30 18.38 3.52 1.29
CA TRP A 30 19.53 2.66 1.03
C TRP A 30 20.41 2.47 2.27
N GLN A 31 20.78 3.56 2.94
CA GLN A 31 21.56 3.53 4.17
C GLN A 31 20.87 2.69 5.26
N LYS A 32 19.55 2.82 5.42
CA LYS A 32 18.81 2.01 6.40
C LYS A 32 18.82 0.52 6.06
N LEU A 33 18.65 0.16 4.79
CA LEU A 33 18.67 -1.23 4.34
C LEU A 33 20.05 -1.88 4.55
N VAL A 34 21.13 -1.20 4.18
CA VAL A 34 22.48 -1.77 4.36
C VAL A 34 22.88 -1.83 5.84
N ASN A 35 22.49 -0.83 6.64
CA ASN A 35 22.77 -0.81 8.08
C ASN A 35 21.96 -1.89 8.81
N TYR A 36 20.73 -2.17 8.38
CA TYR A 36 19.92 -3.29 8.89
C TYR A 36 20.62 -4.64 8.70
N LEU A 37 21.36 -4.80 7.60
CA LEU A 37 22.16 -5.99 7.30
C LEU A 37 23.54 -6.01 7.97
N GLY A 38 23.82 -5.03 8.86
CA GLY A 38 25.08 -4.93 9.59
C GLY A 38 26.26 -4.40 8.76
N VAL A 39 25.99 -3.79 7.59
CA VAL A 39 27.03 -3.11 6.81
C VAL A 39 27.37 -1.79 7.50
N SER A 40 28.65 -1.57 7.81
CA SER A 40 29.08 -0.30 8.42
C SER A 40 29.17 0.81 7.39
N ASP A 41 29.02 2.07 7.83
CA ASP A 41 29.04 3.24 6.93
C ASP A 41 30.34 3.35 6.08
N GLY A 42 31.46 2.85 6.62
CA GLY A 42 32.76 2.84 5.95
C GLY A 42 33.04 1.58 5.11
N GLN A 43 32.23 0.53 5.25
CA GLN A 43 32.49 -0.74 4.58
C GLN A 43 32.47 -0.58 3.06
N LYS A 44 33.50 -1.11 2.41
CA LYS A 44 33.69 -0.97 0.97
C LYS A 44 33.05 -2.12 0.20
N TRP A 45 32.67 -1.87 -1.06
CA TRP A 45 32.11 -2.91 -1.92
C TRP A 45 33.01 -4.15 -2.08
N ALA A 46 34.33 -3.97 -2.11
CA ALA A 46 35.29 -5.07 -2.16
C ALA A 46 35.17 -6.02 -0.96
N GLU A 47 34.84 -5.49 0.22
CA GLU A 47 34.75 -6.20 1.49
C GLU A 47 33.40 -6.92 1.67
N LEU A 48 32.45 -6.72 0.75
CA LEU A 48 31.13 -7.33 0.84
C LEU A 48 31.23 -8.85 0.66
N SER A 49 30.88 -9.61 1.70
CA SER A 49 30.87 -11.07 1.64
C SER A 49 29.79 -11.61 0.70
N LYS A 50 29.96 -12.83 0.17
CA LYS A 50 28.92 -13.50 -0.63
C LYS A 50 27.62 -13.69 0.17
N LYS A 51 27.73 -13.96 1.47
CA LYS A 51 26.59 -14.10 2.39
C LYS A 51 25.81 -12.78 2.48
N THR A 52 26.48 -11.68 2.78
CA THR A 52 25.85 -10.36 2.90
C THR A 52 25.26 -9.89 1.57
N LEU A 53 25.92 -10.19 0.44
CA LEU A 53 25.36 -9.93 -0.89
C LEU A 53 24.05 -10.71 -1.12
N ASN A 54 23.96 -11.97 -0.69
CA ASN A 54 22.72 -12.74 -0.77
C ASN A 54 21.61 -12.10 0.07
N GLN A 55 21.93 -11.74 1.32
CA GLN A 55 20.98 -11.08 2.22
C GLN A 55 20.51 -9.73 1.67
N LEU A 56 21.40 -8.96 1.03
CA LEU A 56 21.03 -7.70 0.39
C LEU A 56 20.12 -7.91 -0.82
N VAL A 57 20.34 -8.97 -1.60
CA VAL A 57 19.43 -9.32 -2.70
C VAL A 57 18.04 -9.67 -2.15
N GLU A 58 17.99 -10.46 -1.09
CA GLU A 58 16.75 -10.88 -0.44
C GLU A 58 16.00 -9.68 0.14
N GLU A 59 16.67 -8.84 0.94
CA GLU A 59 16.07 -7.62 1.52
C GLU A 59 15.50 -6.68 0.44
N LEU A 60 16.21 -6.50 -0.68
CA LEU A 60 15.78 -5.62 -1.78
C LEU A 60 14.63 -6.18 -2.65
N THR A 61 14.34 -7.47 -2.55
CA THR A 61 13.36 -8.13 -3.45
C THR A 61 12.23 -8.84 -2.72
N GLN A 62 12.46 -9.27 -1.48
CA GLN A 62 11.59 -10.10 -0.66
C GLN A 62 11.68 -9.72 0.84
N GLY A 63 12.11 -8.48 1.15
CA GLY A 63 12.13 -7.96 2.52
C GLY A 63 10.75 -8.12 3.19
N THR A 64 10.73 -8.80 4.34
CA THR A 64 9.51 -9.05 5.10
C THR A 64 9.51 -8.17 6.34
N TYR A 65 8.48 -7.34 6.47
CA TYR A 65 8.37 -6.37 7.57
C TYR A 65 7.12 -6.68 8.40
N ALA A 66 7.32 -6.92 9.70
CA ALA A 66 6.22 -7.12 10.63
C ALA A 66 5.51 -5.79 10.90
N ILE A 67 4.23 -5.73 10.56
CA ILE A 67 3.39 -4.55 10.81
C ILE A 67 2.83 -4.68 12.23
N GLN A 68 3.24 -3.79 13.14
CA GLN A 68 2.83 -3.82 14.57
C GLN A 68 1.55 -3.03 14.86
N GLY A 69 1.00 -2.32 13.88
CA GLY A 69 -0.22 -1.54 14.04
C GLY A 69 -0.50 -0.62 12.87
N LYS A 70 -1.66 0.05 12.91
CA LYS A 70 -2.03 1.11 11.96
C LYS A 70 -1.50 2.46 12.49
N GLY A 71 -1.13 3.37 11.59
CA GLY A 71 -0.61 4.69 11.98
C GLY A 71 -1.60 5.53 12.80
N VAL A 72 -1.07 6.37 13.70
CA VAL A 72 -1.85 7.19 14.65
C VAL A 72 -2.50 8.42 13.97
N PHE A 73 -1.99 8.84 12.81
CA PHE A 73 -2.54 9.90 11.98
C PHE A 73 -3.65 9.34 11.08
N LYS A 74 -4.76 8.94 11.71
CA LYS A 74 -5.98 8.49 11.04
C LYS A 74 -6.77 9.71 10.54
N GLU A 75 -6.44 10.19 9.36
CA GLU A 75 -7.50 10.68 8.47
C GLU A 75 -8.02 9.43 7.75
N GLU A 76 -8.88 8.66 8.42
CA GLU A 76 -9.59 7.56 7.76
C GLU A 76 -10.56 8.17 6.75
N PHE A 77 -10.21 8.12 5.48
CA PHE A 77 -10.99 8.72 4.39
C PHE A 77 -12.26 7.93 4.04
N VAL A 78 -12.42 6.70 4.56
CA VAL A 78 -13.53 5.79 4.26
C VAL A 78 -13.78 4.88 5.47
N THR A 79 -15.06 4.62 5.75
CA THR A 79 -15.49 3.62 6.73
C THR A 79 -15.72 2.27 6.02
N CYS A 80 -15.03 1.21 6.44
CA CYS A 80 -15.35 -0.15 5.99
C CYS A 80 -16.53 -0.69 6.81
N GLY A 81 -17.51 -1.29 6.14
CA GLY A 81 -18.78 -1.72 6.74
C GLY A 81 -19.95 -0.78 6.38
N GLY A 82 -21.16 -1.16 6.80
CA GLY A 82 -22.36 -0.36 6.53
C GLY A 82 -23.61 -1.21 6.60
N VAL A 83 -24.71 -0.72 6.04
CA VAL A 83 -25.95 -1.51 5.91
C VAL A 83 -25.69 -2.70 4.98
N PRO A 84 -26.07 -3.94 5.39
CA PRO A 84 -25.91 -5.11 4.55
C PRO A 84 -26.63 -4.97 3.21
N LEU A 85 -25.91 -5.21 2.13
CA LEU A 85 -26.43 -5.11 0.76
C LEU A 85 -27.64 -6.02 0.50
N GLY A 86 -27.75 -7.14 1.24
CA GLY A 86 -28.90 -8.04 1.17
C GLY A 86 -30.23 -7.42 1.62
N GLU A 87 -30.18 -6.39 2.47
CA GLU A 87 -31.32 -5.69 3.06
C GLU A 87 -31.79 -4.49 2.23
N VAL A 88 -31.18 -4.24 1.07
CA VAL A 88 -31.52 -3.13 0.18
C VAL A 88 -31.97 -3.67 -1.18
N ASP A 89 -33.03 -3.10 -1.75
CA ASP A 89 -33.37 -3.34 -3.16
C ASP A 89 -32.54 -2.41 -4.04
N PHE A 90 -31.60 -2.95 -4.83
CA PHE A 90 -30.71 -2.14 -5.67
C PHE A 90 -31.40 -1.45 -6.85
N LYS A 91 -32.67 -1.75 -7.15
CA LYS A 91 -33.42 -1.05 -8.21
C LYS A 91 -33.96 0.28 -7.70
N THR A 92 -34.43 0.32 -6.46
CA THR A 92 -35.07 1.49 -5.85
C THR A 92 -34.22 2.14 -4.75
N MET A 93 -33.22 1.42 -4.26
CA MET A 93 -32.44 1.69 -3.06
C MET A 93 -33.25 1.74 -1.76
N GLU A 94 -34.46 1.19 -1.75
CA GLU A 94 -35.31 1.07 -0.57
C GLU A 94 -34.83 -0.06 0.35
N SER A 95 -34.98 0.12 1.66
CA SER A 95 -34.77 -0.92 2.65
C SER A 95 -35.86 -1.98 2.55
N LYS A 96 -35.45 -3.24 2.45
CA LYS A 96 -36.33 -4.41 2.51
C LYS A 96 -36.87 -4.68 3.93
N VAL A 97 -36.26 -4.07 4.94
CA VAL A 97 -36.61 -4.26 6.35
C VAL A 97 -37.53 -3.14 6.84
N CYS A 98 -37.34 -1.91 6.33
CA CYS A 98 -38.13 -0.74 6.71
C CYS A 98 -38.68 -0.05 5.45
N PRO A 99 -39.93 -0.34 5.04
CA PRO A 99 -40.55 0.32 3.90
C PRO A 99 -40.60 1.85 4.06
N GLY A 100 -40.33 2.57 2.97
CA GLY A 100 -40.23 4.03 2.94
C GLY A 100 -38.87 4.60 3.37
N LEU A 101 -37.92 3.76 3.80
CA LEU A 101 -36.54 4.17 4.09
C LEU A 101 -35.63 3.84 2.90
N TYR A 102 -34.84 4.81 2.44
CA TYR A 102 -33.93 4.66 1.32
C TYR A 102 -32.49 4.96 1.75
N LEU A 103 -31.55 4.18 1.20
CA LEU A 103 -30.15 4.20 1.64
C LEU A 103 -29.23 4.34 0.42
N ALA A 104 -28.26 5.26 0.49
CA ALA A 104 -27.34 5.54 -0.60
C ALA A 104 -26.00 6.05 -0.08
N GLY A 105 -24.95 5.89 -0.89
CA GLY A 105 -23.60 6.32 -0.54
C GLY A 105 -22.92 5.44 0.51
N GLU A 106 -21.98 6.04 1.24
CA GLU A 106 -21.06 5.34 2.15
C GLU A 106 -21.75 4.70 3.38
N VAL A 107 -23.04 4.93 3.57
CA VAL A 107 -23.82 4.22 4.60
C VAL A 107 -24.05 2.75 4.23
N LEU A 108 -23.98 2.41 2.95
CA LEU A 108 -24.06 1.03 2.45
C LEU A 108 -22.70 0.35 2.61
N ASP A 109 -22.72 -0.96 2.84
CA ASP A 109 -21.51 -1.78 2.90
C ASP A 109 -20.86 -1.96 1.51
N ILE A 110 -20.35 -0.86 0.94
CA ILE A 110 -19.70 -0.78 -0.38
C ILE A 110 -18.35 -0.09 -0.23
N ASP A 111 -17.28 -0.87 -0.36
CA ASP A 111 -15.90 -0.38 -0.35
C ASP A 111 -15.33 -0.31 -1.78
N GLY A 112 -15.11 0.91 -2.28
CA GLY A 112 -14.39 1.16 -3.52
C GLY A 112 -12.88 1.23 -3.32
N VAL A 113 -12.11 0.73 -4.29
CA VAL A 113 -10.66 1.01 -4.34
C VAL A 113 -10.42 2.52 -4.54
N THR A 114 -9.24 3.01 -4.13
CA THR A 114 -8.87 4.42 -4.34
C THR A 114 -8.90 4.78 -5.83
N GLY A 115 -9.32 6.01 -6.17
CA GLY A 115 -9.41 6.47 -7.56
C GLY A 115 -10.81 6.91 -8.02
N GLY A 116 -11.70 7.29 -7.09
CA GLY A 116 -13.01 7.86 -7.41
C GLY A 116 -14.18 6.87 -7.38
N PHE A 117 -13.93 5.59 -7.10
CA PHE A 117 -14.99 4.56 -7.06
C PHE A 117 -16.01 4.77 -5.94
N ASN A 118 -15.58 5.27 -4.76
CA ASN A 118 -16.51 5.64 -3.68
C ASN A 118 -17.45 6.77 -4.10
N PHE A 119 -16.94 7.77 -4.83
CA PHE A 119 -17.79 8.82 -5.39
C PHE A 119 -18.76 8.26 -6.43
N GLN A 120 -18.30 7.43 -7.37
CA GLN A 120 -19.17 6.82 -8.36
C GLN A 120 -20.30 6.00 -7.71
N SER A 121 -19.98 5.24 -6.65
CA SER A 121 -20.97 4.51 -5.85
C SER A 121 -22.00 5.46 -5.23
N ALA A 122 -21.54 6.53 -4.58
CA ALA A 122 -22.41 7.53 -3.96
C ALA A 122 -23.34 8.22 -4.97
N TRP A 123 -22.82 8.62 -6.14
CA TRP A 123 -23.65 9.25 -7.18
C TRP A 123 -24.69 8.31 -7.76
N THR A 124 -24.29 7.07 -8.05
CA THR A 124 -25.17 6.08 -8.67
C THR A 124 -26.30 5.67 -7.72
N THR A 125 -25.96 5.33 -6.48
CA THR A 125 -26.95 4.94 -5.46
C THR A 125 -27.85 6.11 -5.07
N GLY A 126 -27.31 7.32 -4.96
CA GLY A 126 -28.10 8.52 -4.69
C GLY A 126 -29.10 8.82 -5.80
N TYR A 127 -28.70 8.67 -7.06
CA TYR A 127 -29.60 8.83 -8.21
C TYR A 127 -30.74 7.79 -8.20
N LEU A 128 -30.43 6.52 -7.95
CA LEU A 128 -31.42 5.45 -7.90
C LEU A 128 -32.39 5.62 -6.72
N ALA A 129 -31.90 6.01 -5.54
CA ALA A 129 -32.73 6.32 -4.37
C ALA A 129 -33.69 7.47 -4.66
N GLY A 130 -33.22 8.53 -5.33
CA GLY A 130 -34.06 9.67 -5.73
C GLY A 130 -35.17 9.27 -6.70
N LEU A 131 -34.89 8.37 -7.65
CA LEU A 131 -35.91 7.84 -8.56
C LEU A 131 -36.92 6.94 -7.82
N GLY A 132 -36.44 6.06 -6.93
CA GLY A 132 -37.29 5.14 -6.15
C GLY A 132 -38.19 5.83 -5.12
N LEU A 133 -37.80 7.00 -4.63
CA LEU A 133 -38.63 7.85 -3.76
C LEU A 133 -39.78 8.55 -4.52
N GLY A 134 -39.60 8.80 -5.82
CA GLY A 134 -40.55 9.55 -6.64
C GLY A 134 -41.57 8.69 -7.40
N SER A 135 -41.45 7.37 -7.33
CA SER A 135 -42.35 6.37 -7.96
C SER A 135 -43.43 5.89 -7.02
#